data_AF-A0AA95KVU0-F1
#
_entry.id   AF-A0AA95KVU0-F1
#
_cell.length_a   1.000
_cell.length_b   1.000
_cell.length_c   1.000
_cell.angle_alpha   90.00
_cell.angle_beta   90.00
_cell.angle_gamma   90.00
#
_symmetry.space_group_name_H-M   'P 1'
#
loop_
_entity.id
_entity.type
_entity.pdbx_description
1 polymer ?
#
loop_
_entity_poly.entity_id
_entity_poly.type
_entity_poly.pdbx_seq_one_letter_code
_entity_poly.pdbx_strand_id
1 'polypeptide(L)'
;MKLNPHFKLRSIAGETIIVNQGVPDTDLTRIISFNFSACLLWKRLSGKDFTLQEAALVLVESYHIPQEQAERDVVIWADALKNVQPYLIDITMDIILDKPEQMLFALLRSALNSTKPVSEILFTDISSALWQACYKLACTQGVMALAWDGIQTLPACLQPPKALKLNWAMAVENYEKRYRRYCHTIAELSAFYKIHGITTVQLKGVGLSTYYPIPSHREGGDIDIFTYSADHSRKSDAEANRLADRLMEEKGIEVDLEHSEKHSMFYYKGIPIENHKTFINSETYHIAVKMDKLLQELLQPVSAELDGKYPIFIPSSTFNTVFLAFHAAQHYARGLALHHLCDWACLLNRYGLHIPEEVTDIRFRNMMLAMTHLCNDYLGTSVPVYGGEGLAEEILREIIRPPYTKFVPAKNKWSILVYKTKRMLHTHRACNSVLRISLCKWVGISILLHLRSPHTIFQTERK
;
A
#
# COMPACT_ATOMS: atom_id res chain seq x y z
N MET A 1 19.30 12.67 -10.86
CA MET A 1 19.45 13.62 -9.74
C MET A 1 19.34 15.04 -10.28
N LYS A 2 18.75 15.97 -9.53
CA LYS A 2 18.67 17.38 -9.90
C LYS A 2 18.83 18.27 -8.67
N LEU A 3 19.69 19.29 -8.76
CA LEU A 3 19.82 20.28 -7.68
C LEU A 3 18.60 21.20 -7.67
N ASN A 4 18.02 21.43 -6.49
CA ASN A 4 16.83 22.26 -6.35
C ASN A 4 17.15 23.75 -6.66
N PRO A 5 16.44 24.39 -7.61
CA PRO A 5 16.74 25.75 -8.06
C PRO A 5 16.47 26.84 -7.01
N HIS A 6 15.72 26.53 -5.94
CA HIS A 6 15.45 27.44 -4.83
C HIS A 6 16.67 27.66 -3.92
N PHE A 7 17.73 26.87 -4.09
CA PHE A 7 18.97 26.99 -3.33
C PHE A 7 20.07 27.61 -4.19
N LYS A 8 20.81 28.57 -3.61
CA LYS A 8 21.95 29.20 -4.27
C LYS A 8 23.16 29.25 -3.35
N LEU A 9 24.35 29.14 -3.96
CA LEU A 9 25.60 29.40 -3.29
C LEU A 9 25.74 30.89 -2.96
N ARG A 10 26.19 31.19 -1.75
CA ARG A 10 26.63 32.53 -1.33
C ARG A 10 27.97 32.43 -0.62
N SER A 11 28.80 33.45 -0.78
CA SER A 11 30.01 33.61 0.03
C SER A 11 29.70 34.48 1.23
N ILE A 12 29.94 33.98 2.45
CA ILE A 12 29.78 34.72 3.70
C ILE A 12 31.02 34.44 4.56
N ALA A 13 31.70 35.50 5.01
CA ALA A 13 32.88 35.41 5.87
C ALA A 13 34.01 34.50 5.34
N GLY A 14 34.19 34.43 4.01
CA GLY A 14 35.23 33.60 3.38
C GLY A 14 34.83 32.16 3.09
N GLU A 15 33.67 31.72 3.59
CA GLU A 15 33.12 30.38 3.38
C GLU A 15 32.05 30.40 2.28
N THR A 16 32.00 29.35 1.45
CA THR A 16 30.91 29.18 0.48
C THR A 16 29.80 28.35 1.13
N ILE A 17 28.60 28.91 1.20
CA ILE A 17 27.45 28.25 1.83
C ILE A 17 26.25 28.18 0.90
N ILE A 18 25.32 27.25 1.16
CA ILE A 18 24.03 27.20 0.46
C ILE A 18 22.96 27.95 1.25
N VAL A 19 22.18 28.79 0.56
CA VAL A 19 21.06 29.55 1.14
C VAL A 19 19.78 29.34 0.32
N ASN A 20 18.65 29.11 0.99
CA ASN A 20 17.32 29.05 0.38
C ASN A 20 16.82 30.46 0.04
N GLN A 21 16.38 30.70 -1.20
CA GLN A 21 15.72 31.93 -1.61
C GLN A 21 14.21 31.66 -1.77
N GLY A 22 13.39 31.94 -0.75
CA GLY A 22 11.94 31.98 -0.96
C GLY A 22 10.96 31.90 0.20
N VAL A 23 11.35 31.73 1.47
CA VAL A 23 10.39 31.70 2.59
C VAL A 23 10.92 32.50 3.79
N PRO A 24 10.14 33.43 4.39
CA PRO A 24 10.60 34.27 5.50
C PRO A 24 10.94 33.53 6.82
N ASP A 25 10.75 32.21 6.88
CA ASP A 25 10.78 31.42 8.13
C ASP A 25 11.56 30.09 8.02
N THR A 26 12.53 30.00 7.10
CA THR A 26 13.45 28.86 7.08
C THR A 26 14.48 28.97 8.19
N ASP A 27 14.44 28.02 9.12
CA ASP A 27 15.44 27.79 10.16
C ASP A 27 16.87 27.80 9.56
N LEU A 28 17.62 28.87 9.80
CA LEU A 28 18.97 29.11 9.27
C LEU A 28 20.05 28.32 10.02
N THR A 29 19.67 27.43 10.95
CA THR A 29 20.60 26.73 11.84
C THR A 29 21.37 25.58 11.19
N ARG A 30 21.05 25.20 9.93
CA ARG A 30 21.76 24.13 9.20
C ARG A 30 22.40 24.66 7.93
N ILE A 31 23.61 25.20 8.09
CA ILE A 31 24.44 25.73 7.00
C ILE A 31 25.40 24.62 6.55
N ILE A 32 25.40 24.27 5.27
CA ILE A 32 26.46 23.44 4.68
C ILE A 32 27.56 24.36 4.19
N SER A 33 28.78 24.24 4.74
CA SER A 33 29.95 24.83 4.10
C SER A 33 30.44 23.93 2.96
N PHE A 34 30.73 24.54 1.83
CA PHE A 34 31.19 23.89 0.62
C PHE A 34 32.71 24.09 0.49
N ASN A 35 33.44 22.98 0.44
CA ASN A 35 34.81 22.98 -0.03
C ASN A 35 34.87 23.22 -1.56
N PHE A 36 36.06 23.41 -2.11
CA PHE A 36 36.25 23.74 -3.53
C PHE A 36 35.63 22.70 -4.47
N SER A 37 35.78 21.41 -4.18
CA SER A 37 35.25 20.32 -5.00
C SER A 37 33.72 20.27 -4.98
N ALA A 38 33.10 20.47 -3.81
CA ALA A 38 31.64 20.54 -3.67
C ALA A 38 31.07 21.76 -4.42
N CYS A 39 31.77 22.90 -4.40
CA CYS A 39 31.38 24.12 -5.10
C CYS A 39 31.44 23.93 -6.62
N LEU A 40 32.47 23.24 -7.10
CA LEU A 40 32.62 22.88 -8.49
C LEU A 40 31.46 22.01 -8.98
N LEU A 41 31.13 20.93 -8.24
CA LEU A 41 30.02 20.05 -8.55
C LEU A 41 28.69 20.82 -8.62
N TRP A 42 28.41 21.65 -7.62
CA TRP A 42 27.19 22.46 -7.60
C TRP A 42 27.09 23.38 -8.81
N LYS A 43 28.18 24.07 -9.18
CA LYS A 43 28.19 24.99 -10.33
C LYS A 43 28.00 24.27 -11.66
N ARG A 44 28.62 23.10 -11.85
CA ARG A 44 28.58 22.35 -13.10
C ARG A 44 27.26 21.63 -13.34
N LEU A 45 26.61 21.20 -12.25
CA LEU A 45 25.42 20.36 -12.28
C LEU A 45 24.12 21.12 -12.01
N SER A 46 24.19 22.36 -11.50
CA SER A 46 22.99 23.17 -11.25
C SER A 46 22.23 23.47 -12.55
N GLY A 47 20.90 23.30 -12.49
CA GLY A 47 20.01 23.48 -13.64
C GLY A 47 19.97 22.31 -14.62
N LYS A 48 20.67 21.19 -14.32
CA LYS A 48 20.69 19.97 -15.15
C LYS A 48 20.29 18.75 -14.34
N ASP A 49 19.77 17.75 -15.04
CA ASP A 49 19.65 16.39 -14.54
C ASP A 49 20.99 15.67 -14.72
N PHE A 50 21.42 14.91 -13.71
CA PHE A 50 22.70 14.20 -13.70
C PHE A 50 22.67 12.92 -12.86
N THR A 51 23.61 12.02 -13.13
CA THR A 51 23.89 10.78 -12.39
C THR A 51 25.12 10.94 -11.48
N LEU A 52 25.31 10.03 -10.52
CA LEU A 52 26.52 10.03 -9.68
C LEU A 52 27.78 9.82 -10.53
N GLN A 53 27.69 9.03 -11.59
CA GLN A 53 28.79 8.78 -12.53
C GLN A 53 29.17 10.04 -13.30
N GLU A 54 28.19 10.80 -13.80
CA GLU A 54 28.45 12.09 -14.48
C GLU A 54 29.04 13.12 -13.52
N ALA A 55 28.60 13.15 -12.27
CA ALA A 55 29.21 13.99 -11.23
C ALA A 55 30.65 13.55 -10.90
N ALA A 56 30.93 12.24 -10.88
CA ALA A 56 32.28 11.72 -10.67
C ALA A 56 33.20 12.09 -11.82
N LEU A 57 32.71 12.03 -13.06
CA LEU A 57 33.45 12.51 -14.24
C LEU A 57 33.87 13.98 -14.10
N VAL A 58 33.01 14.86 -13.56
CA VAL A 58 33.38 16.27 -13.31
C VAL A 58 34.61 16.37 -12.40
N LEU A 59 34.70 15.53 -11.36
CA LEU A 59 35.86 15.51 -10.46
C LEU A 59 37.10 14.90 -11.13
N VAL A 60 36.94 13.82 -11.89
CA VAL A 60 38.05 13.19 -12.62
C VAL A 60 38.64 14.16 -13.64
N GLU A 61 37.80 14.82 -14.45
CA GLU A 61 38.25 15.79 -15.46
C GLU A 61 38.92 17.01 -14.84
N SER A 62 38.44 17.46 -13.68
CA SER A 62 38.93 18.70 -13.07
C SER A 62 40.16 18.51 -12.19
N TYR A 63 40.26 17.36 -11.49
CA TYR A 63 41.31 17.09 -10.51
C TYR A 63 42.26 15.95 -10.90
N HIS A 64 42.01 15.26 -12.02
CA HIS A 64 42.83 14.15 -12.52
C HIS A 64 43.02 13.03 -11.48
N ILE A 65 41.98 12.78 -10.69
CA ILE A 65 41.97 11.74 -9.65
C ILE A 65 41.43 10.41 -10.20
N PRO A 66 41.73 9.26 -9.56
CA PRO A 66 41.16 7.97 -9.96
C PRO A 66 39.62 7.98 -9.90
N GLN A 67 38.98 7.30 -10.87
CA GLN A 67 37.52 7.18 -10.96
C GLN A 67 36.89 6.67 -9.65
N GLU A 68 37.49 5.65 -9.04
CA GLU A 68 36.99 5.07 -7.78
C GLU A 68 37.01 6.09 -6.62
N GLN A 69 38.00 6.98 -6.58
CA GLN A 69 38.06 8.04 -5.59
C GLN A 69 37.00 9.11 -5.85
N ALA A 70 36.83 9.52 -7.12
CA ALA A 70 35.81 10.49 -7.51
C ALA A 70 34.39 10.00 -7.19
N GLU A 71 34.10 8.73 -7.41
CA GLU A 71 32.81 8.12 -7.08
C GLU A 71 32.52 8.16 -5.57
N ARG A 72 33.51 7.80 -4.75
CA ARG A 72 33.39 7.87 -3.29
C ARG A 72 33.14 9.31 -2.81
N ASP A 73 33.89 10.28 -3.35
CA ASP A 73 33.76 11.69 -2.98
C ASP A 73 32.40 12.27 -3.39
N VAL A 74 31.89 11.89 -4.55
CA VAL A 74 30.56 12.29 -5.03
C VAL A 74 29.44 11.69 -4.20
N VAL A 75 29.57 10.44 -3.75
CA VAL A 75 28.60 9.82 -2.83
C VAL A 75 28.56 10.59 -1.51
N ILE A 76 29.71 10.90 -0.92
CA ILE A 76 29.80 11.69 0.33
C ILE A 76 29.16 13.06 0.14
N TRP A 77 29.45 13.73 -0.98
CA TRP A 77 28.86 15.03 -1.32
C TRP A 77 27.33 14.95 -1.47
N ALA A 78 26.82 13.95 -2.19
CA ALA A 78 25.39 13.75 -2.36
C ALA A 78 24.68 13.46 -1.03
N ASP A 79 25.29 12.66 -0.15
CA ASP A 79 24.73 12.33 1.16
C ASP A 79 24.78 13.52 2.12
N ALA A 80 25.84 14.33 2.09
CA ALA A 80 25.91 15.57 2.86
C ALA A 80 24.77 16.54 2.48
N LEU A 81 24.47 16.66 1.19
CA LEU A 81 23.36 17.46 0.68
C LEU A 81 21.99 16.92 1.14
N LYS A 82 21.79 15.59 1.13
CA LYS A 82 20.56 14.93 1.62
C LYS A 82 20.32 15.16 3.13
N ASN A 83 21.38 15.01 3.93
CA ASN A 83 21.30 15.02 5.38
C ASN A 83 20.93 16.40 5.96
N VAL A 84 21.32 17.47 5.28
CA VAL A 84 21.07 18.84 5.76
C VAL A 84 19.67 19.32 5.41
N GLN A 85 19.15 18.98 4.22
CA GLN A 85 17.75 19.22 3.86
C GLN A 85 17.26 18.22 2.79
N PRO A 86 16.23 17.40 3.06
CA PRO A 86 15.73 16.36 2.13
C PRO A 86 15.21 16.87 0.77
N TYR A 87 15.11 18.19 0.57
CA TYR A 87 14.61 18.84 -0.64
C TYR A 87 15.72 19.51 -1.48
N LEU A 88 16.99 19.41 -1.09
CA LEU A 88 18.13 20.05 -1.78
C LEU A 88 18.51 19.36 -3.09
N ILE A 89 18.22 18.07 -3.20
CA ILE A 89 18.37 17.31 -4.43
C ILE A 89 17.01 16.64 -4.70
N ASP A 90 16.36 17.00 -5.81
CA ASP A 90 15.33 16.14 -6.41
C ASP A 90 16.06 14.94 -6.98
N ILE A 91 16.19 13.92 -6.14
CA ILE A 91 16.62 12.61 -6.59
C ILE A 91 15.35 11.82 -6.80
N THR A 92 14.92 11.67 -8.05
CA THR A 92 14.38 10.40 -8.51
C THR A 92 15.50 9.38 -8.27
N MET A 93 15.50 8.82 -7.06
CA MET A 93 16.41 7.76 -6.65
C MET A 93 15.51 6.56 -6.69
N ASP A 94 15.67 5.74 -7.72
CA ASP A 94 15.10 4.40 -7.74
C ASP A 94 15.21 3.83 -6.33
N ILE A 95 14.09 3.39 -5.77
CA ILE A 95 14.06 2.89 -4.40
C ILE A 95 14.97 1.69 -4.35
N ILE A 96 16.15 1.86 -3.77
CA ILE A 96 17.07 0.75 -3.53
C ILE A 96 16.50 -0.03 -2.36
N LEU A 97 15.91 -1.18 -2.71
CA LEU A 97 15.41 -2.13 -1.74
C LEU A 97 16.57 -2.64 -0.89
N ASP A 98 16.38 -2.72 0.41
CA ASP A 98 17.34 -3.38 1.30
C ASP A 98 17.25 -4.90 1.13
N LYS A 99 18.16 -5.63 1.77
CA LYS A 99 18.26 -7.08 1.55
C LYS A 99 16.97 -7.82 1.96
N PRO A 100 16.34 -7.59 3.14
CA PRO A 100 15.06 -8.19 3.47
C PRO A 100 13.92 -7.85 2.50
N GLU A 101 13.86 -6.61 2.00
CA GLU A 101 12.87 -6.18 1.02
C GLU A 101 13.06 -6.92 -0.32
N GLN A 102 14.30 -6.99 -0.82
CA GLN A 102 14.63 -7.75 -2.03
C GLN A 102 14.25 -9.23 -1.88
N MET A 103 14.61 -9.84 -0.74
CA MET A 103 14.25 -11.23 -0.44
C MET A 103 12.74 -11.41 -0.51
N LEU A 104 11.96 -10.56 0.17
CA LEU A 104 10.50 -10.69 0.20
C LEU A 104 9.91 -10.58 -1.21
N PHE A 105 10.28 -9.57 -2.00
CA PHE A 105 9.75 -9.45 -3.36
C PHE A 105 10.11 -10.64 -4.25
N ALA A 106 11.32 -11.19 -4.13
CA ALA A 106 11.70 -12.39 -4.88
C ALA A 106 10.86 -13.62 -4.49
N LEU A 107 10.59 -13.80 -3.19
CA LEU A 107 9.71 -14.88 -2.69
C LEU A 107 8.28 -14.71 -3.23
N LEU A 108 7.71 -13.50 -3.13
CA LEU A 108 6.35 -13.23 -3.61
C LEU A 108 6.22 -13.39 -5.12
N ARG A 109 7.21 -12.88 -5.89
CA ARG A 109 7.25 -13.06 -7.34
C ARG A 109 7.22 -14.53 -7.72
N SER A 110 8.02 -15.36 -7.05
CA SER A 110 8.04 -16.79 -7.34
C SER A 110 6.73 -17.48 -6.92
N ALA A 111 6.20 -17.14 -5.74
CA ALA A 111 4.94 -17.68 -5.24
C ALA A 111 3.77 -17.40 -6.20
N LEU A 112 3.69 -16.18 -6.71
CA LEU A 112 2.64 -15.75 -7.66
C LEU A 112 2.84 -16.28 -9.08
N ASN A 113 4.06 -16.72 -9.42
CA ASN A 113 4.42 -17.23 -10.74
C ASN A 113 5.13 -18.58 -10.60
N SER A 114 4.38 -19.65 -10.34
CA SER A 114 4.92 -20.99 -10.01
C SER A 114 5.85 -21.60 -11.08
N THR A 115 5.95 -21.01 -12.26
CA THR A 115 6.88 -21.39 -13.34
C THR A 115 8.27 -20.74 -13.22
N LYS A 116 8.45 -19.77 -12.33
CA LYS A 116 9.70 -19.01 -12.14
C LYS A 116 10.19 -19.20 -10.69
N PRO A 117 11.14 -20.10 -10.44
CA PRO A 117 11.71 -20.25 -9.10
C PRO A 117 12.43 -18.97 -8.66
N VAL A 118 12.59 -18.82 -7.35
CA VAL A 118 13.35 -17.73 -6.75
C VAL A 118 14.79 -17.75 -7.25
N SER A 119 15.37 -16.57 -7.52
CA SER A 119 16.78 -16.46 -7.89
C SER A 119 17.68 -16.84 -6.71
N GLU A 120 18.32 -18.01 -6.79
CA GLU A 120 19.12 -18.61 -5.71
C GLU A 120 20.27 -17.70 -5.22
N ILE A 121 20.89 -16.92 -6.13
CA ILE A 121 21.97 -15.98 -5.79
C ILE A 121 21.54 -14.91 -4.79
N LEU A 122 20.25 -14.58 -4.73
CA LEU A 122 19.74 -13.63 -3.76
C LEU A 122 19.74 -14.23 -2.34
N PHE A 123 19.79 -15.55 -2.21
CA PHE A 123 19.66 -16.30 -0.97
C PHE A 123 20.94 -17.02 -0.53
N THR A 124 22.06 -16.81 -1.21
CA THR A 124 23.38 -17.26 -0.75
C THR A 124 23.86 -16.44 0.45
N ASP A 125 24.47 -17.11 1.43
CA ASP A 125 25.11 -16.51 2.62
C ASP A 125 24.20 -15.57 3.44
N ILE A 126 22.90 -15.86 3.48
CA ILE A 126 21.93 -15.05 4.25
C ILE A 126 22.02 -15.39 5.74
N SER A 127 22.31 -14.36 6.53
CA SER A 127 22.35 -14.47 7.99
C SER A 127 20.97 -14.72 8.60
N SER A 128 20.94 -15.34 9.77
CA SER A 128 19.70 -15.53 10.55
C SER A 128 18.95 -14.22 10.83
N ALA A 129 19.68 -13.11 11.01
CA ALA A 129 19.09 -11.80 11.26
C ALA A 129 18.34 -11.25 10.04
N LEU A 130 18.88 -11.44 8.83
CA LEU A 130 18.22 -11.03 7.59
C LEU A 130 16.97 -11.86 7.32
N TRP A 131 17.02 -13.17 7.56
CA TRP A 131 15.84 -14.03 7.49
C TRP A 131 14.75 -13.61 8.49
N GLN A 132 15.13 -13.29 9.73
CA GLN A 132 14.20 -12.81 10.74
C GLN A 132 13.56 -11.46 10.36
N ALA A 133 14.33 -10.56 9.75
CA ALA A 133 13.83 -9.29 9.23
C ALA A 133 12.84 -9.51 8.07
N CYS A 134 13.16 -10.40 7.13
CA CYS A 134 12.28 -10.76 6.02
C CYS A 134 10.96 -11.36 6.53
N TYR A 135 11.01 -12.26 7.52
CA TYR A 135 9.81 -12.81 8.16
C TYR A 135 8.94 -11.72 8.78
N LYS A 136 9.54 -10.82 9.58
CA LYS A 136 8.82 -9.71 10.21
C LYS A 136 8.18 -8.79 9.18
N LEU A 137 8.89 -8.51 8.08
CA LEU A 137 8.37 -7.70 6.98
C LEU A 137 7.18 -8.39 6.31
N ALA A 138 7.27 -9.70 6.02
CA ALA A 138 6.18 -10.47 5.43
C ALA A 138 4.91 -10.45 6.31
N CYS A 139 5.06 -10.63 7.63
CA CYS A 139 3.95 -10.51 8.58
C CYS A 139 3.35 -9.09 8.59
N THR A 140 4.20 -8.06 8.61
CA THR A 140 3.75 -6.65 8.64
C THR A 140 3.00 -6.27 7.37
N GLN A 141 3.40 -6.84 6.23
CA GLN A 141 2.82 -6.57 4.92
C GLN A 141 1.59 -7.45 4.59
N GLY A 142 1.27 -8.43 5.45
CA GLY A 142 0.14 -9.34 5.28
C GLY A 142 0.36 -10.36 4.16
N VAL A 143 1.59 -10.86 4.01
CA VAL A 143 2.00 -11.77 2.93
C VAL A 143 2.94 -12.87 3.44
N MET A 144 2.87 -13.19 4.73
CA MET A 144 3.67 -14.22 5.38
C MET A 144 3.40 -15.61 4.82
N ALA A 145 2.14 -15.99 4.61
CA ALA A 145 1.74 -17.26 4.03
C ALA A 145 2.14 -17.35 2.55
N LEU A 146 1.95 -16.28 1.77
CA LEU A 146 2.37 -16.25 0.37
C LEU A 146 3.90 -16.31 0.22
N ALA A 147 4.66 -15.62 1.08
CA ALA A 147 6.13 -15.69 1.07
C ALA A 147 6.65 -17.09 1.40
N TRP A 148 5.93 -17.85 2.22
CA TRP A 148 6.26 -19.24 2.53
C TRP A 148 6.28 -20.13 1.28
N ASP A 149 5.38 -19.89 0.32
CA ASP A 149 5.35 -20.62 -0.95
C ASP A 149 6.62 -20.38 -1.75
N GLY A 150 7.09 -19.13 -1.82
CA GLY A 150 8.37 -18.79 -2.43
C GLY A 150 9.53 -19.53 -1.76
N ILE A 151 9.52 -19.64 -0.42
CA ILE A 151 10.55 -20.38 0.33
C ILE A 151 10.56 -21.87 -0.06
N GLN A 152 9.39 -22.47 -0.32
CA GLN A 152 9.32 -23.88 -0.74
C GLN A 152 9.99 -24.15 -2.10
N THR A 153 10.15 -23.13 -2.94
CA THR A 153 10.84 -23.25 -4.24
C THR A 153 12.37 -23.21 -4.12
N LEU A 154 12.92 -22.76 -2.99
CA LEU A 154 14.36 -22.70 -2.77
C LEU A 154 14.94 -24.08 -2.44
N PRO A 155 16.18 -24.38 -2.89
CA PRO A 155 16.94 -25.52 -2.37
C PRO A 155 17.02 -25.51 -0.85
N ALA A 156 16.96 -26.69 -0.23
CA ALA A 156 16.91 -26.82 1.23
C ALA A 156 18.08 -26.13 1.97
N CYS A 157 19.25 -26.03 1.35
CA CYS A 157 20.43 -25.35 1.91
C CYS A 157 20.32 -23.81 1.89
N LEU A 158 19.45 -23.24 1.06
CA LEU A 158 19.22 -21.79 0.94
C LEU A 158 17.97 -21.33 1.70
N GLN A 159 17.27 -22.23 2.38
CA GLN A 159 16.07 -21.90 3.15
C GLN A 159 16.41 -21.31 4.55
N PRO A 160 15.42 -20.71 5.26
CA PRO A 160 15.66 -20.11 6.56
C PRO A 160 16.22 -21.10 7.59
N PRO A 161 16.92 -20.61 8.63
CA PRO A 161 17.38 -21.45 9.74
C PRO A 161 16.26 -22.29 10.34
N LYS A 162 16.56 -23.54 10.73
CA LYS A 162 15.58 -24.56 11.15
C LYS A 162 14.52 -24.04 12.14
N ALA A 163 14.94 -23.31 13.18
CA ALA A 163 14.02 -22.78 14.19
C ALA A 163 13.01 -21.77 13.59
N LEU A 164 13.49 -20.83 12.77
CA LEU A 164 12.63 -19.86 12.10
C LEU A 164 11.72 -20.54 11.08
N LYS A 165 12.25 -21.50 10.30
CA LYS A 165 11.47 -22.25 9.32
C LYS A 165 10.30 -23.00 9.96
N LEU A 166 10.52 -23.65 11.12
CA LEU A 166 9.45 -24.34 11.86
C LEU A 166 8.39 -23.36 12.39
N ASN A 167 8.81 -22.23 12.95
CA ASN A 167 7.88 -21.19 13.42
C ASN A 167 7.04 -20.62 12.27
N TRP A 168 7.66 -20.37 11.11
CA TRP A 168 6.98 -19.86 9.91
C TRP A 168 5.97 -20.89 9.37
N ALA A 169 6.36 -22.16 9.28
CA ALA A 169 5.45 -23.24 8.88
C ALA A 169 4.21 -23.34 9.80
N MET A 170 4.42 -23.30 11.12
CA MET A 170 3.32 -23.30 12.09
C MET A 170 2.41 -22.08 11.95
N ALA A 171 2.98 -20.90 11.65
CA ALA A 171 2.20 -19.69 11.41
C ALA A 171 1.33 -19.83 10.16
N VAL A 172 1.86 -20.42 9.08
CA VAL A 172 1.11 -20.75 7.85
C VAL A 172 -0.01 -21.73 8.15
N GLU A 173 0.26 -22.85 8.83
CA GLU A 173 -0.75 -23.85 9.16
C GLU A 173 -1.89 -23.28 10.01
N ASN A 174 -1.56 -22.43 10.99
CA ASN A 174 -2.55 -21.71 11.79
C ASN A 174 -3.40 -20.77 10.93
N TYR A 175 -2.78 -20.11 9.97
CA TYR A 175 -3.49 -19.25 9.03
C TYR A 175 -4.42 -20.06 8.11
N GLU A 176 -3.99 -21.19 7.57
CA GLU A 176 -4.83 -22.07 6.76
C GLU A 176 -6.06 -22.57 7.54
N LYS A 177 -5.89 -22.92 8.83
CA LYS A 177 -7.02 -23.29 9.71
C LYS A 177 -8.03 -22.16 9.83
N ARG A 178 -7.55 -20.91 9.99
CA ARG A 178 -8.40 -19.71 10.00
C ARG A 178 -9.09 -19.50 8.65
N TYR A 179 -8.38 -19.66 7.54
CA TYR A 179 -8.94 -19.55 6.20
C TYR A 179 -10.11 -20.54 6.00
N ARG A 180 -9.94 -21.82 6.32
CA ARG A 180 -11.01 -22.82 6.20
C ARG A 180 -12.24 -22.47 7.05
N ARG A 181 -12.02 -21.91 8.25
CA ARG A 181 -13.09 -21.39 9.10
C ARG A 181 -13.83 -20.24 8.39
N TYR A 182 -13.12 -19.31 7.77
CA TYR A 182 -13.73 -18.19 7.04
C TYR A 182 -14.56 -18.70 5.86
N CYS A 183 -14.03 -19.62 5.05
CA CYS A 183 -14.74 -20.24 3.92
C CYS A 183 -16.05 -20.91 4.36
N HIS A 184 -15.99 -21.70 5.43
CA HIS A 184 -17.19 -22.32 5.99
C HIS A 184 -18.19 -21.27 6.50
N THR A 185 -17.72 -20.27 7.23
CA THR A 185 -18.57 -19.23 7.82
C THR A 185 -19.30 -18.39 6.78
N ILE A 186 -18.62 -17.91 5.73
CA ILE A 186 -19.31 -17.13 4.68
C ILE A 186 -20.35 -17.98 3.95
N ALA A 187 -20.05 -19.25 3.67
CA ALA A 187 -20.98 -20.11 2.96
C ALA A 187 -22.23 -20.42 3.79
N GLU A 188 -22.06 -20.67 5.09
CA GLU A 188 -23.18 -20.83 6.02
C GLU A 188 -24.02 -19.56 6.12
N LEU A 189 -23.39 -18.40 6.28
CA LEU A 189 -24.09 -17.11 6.37
C LEU A 189 -24.83 -16.80 5.06
N SER A 190 -24.21 -17.07 3.91
CA SER A 190 -24.83 -16.90 2.59
C SER A 190 -26.04 -17.83 2.40
N ALA A 191 -25.93 -19.09 2.85
CA ALA A 191 -27.04 -20.04 2.82
C ALA A 191 -28.20 -19.61 3.74
N PHE A 192 -27.87 -19.07 4.92
CA PHE A 192 -28.85 -18.47 5.83
C PHE A 192 -29.55 -17.26 5.19
N TYR A 193 -28.83 -16.33 4.58
CA TYR A 193 -29.48 -15.20 3.92
C TYR A 193 -30.33 -15.61 2.72
N LYS A 194 -29.90 -16.65 1.98
CA LYS A 194 -30.65 -17.19 0.85
C LYS A 194 -32.05 -17.69 1.24
N ILE A 195 -32.22 -18.35 2.39
CA ILE A 195 -33.55 -18.80 2.85
C ILE A 195 -34.51 -17.63 3.14
N HIS A 196 -33.98 -16.43 3.38
CA HIS A 196 -34.75 -15.20 3.58
C HIS A 196 -34.89 -14.35 2.30
N GLY A 197 -34.52 -14.91 1.14
CA GLY A 197 -34.60 -14.24 -0.16
C GLY A 197 -33.63 -13.07 -0.28
N ILE A 198 -32.45 -13.20 0.32
CA ILE A 198 -31.34 -12.25 0.23
C ILE A 198 -30.17 -12.96 -0.46
N THR A 199 -29.58 -12.32 -1.46
CA THR A 199 -28.35 -12.77 -2.10
C THR A 199 -27.16 -12.11 -1.40
N THR A 200 -26.11 -12.89 -1.15
CA THR A 200 -24.87 -12.44 -0.50
C THR A 200 -23.70 -12.57 -1.48
N VAL A 201 -22.94 -11.49 -1.65
CA VAL A 201 -21.71 -11.44 -2.45
C VAL A 201 -20.53 -11.22 -1.52
N GLN A 202 -19.57 -12.14 -1.52
CA GLN A 202 -18.32 -11.99 -0.79
C GLN A 202 -17.40 -11.01 -1.54
N LEU A 203 -17.07 -9.89 -0.89
CA LEU A 203 -16.13 -8.91 -1.40
C LEU A 203 -14.73 -9.16 -0.83
N LYS A 204 -13.68 -8.79 -1.56
CA LYS A 204 -12.28 -8.83 -1.11
C LYS A 204 -11.92 -10.16 -0.43
N GLY A 205 -10.92 -10.16 0.45
CA GLY A 205 -10.84 -11.19 1.48
C GLY A 205 -10.68 -12.59 0.91
N VAL A 206 -11.46 -13.50 1.48
CA VAL A 206 -11.59 -14.88 1.00
C VAL A 206 -12.17 -14.98 -0.41
N GLY A 207 -12.95 -14.00 -0.88
CA GLY A 207 -13.40 -13.98 -2.29
C GLY A 207 -12.24 -13.87 -3.28
N LEU A 208 -11.26 -13.02 -2.99
CA LEU A 208 -10.06 -12.85 -3.83
C LEU A 208 -9.09 -14.03 -3.73
N SER A 209 -9.17 -14.84 -2.67
CA SER A 209 -8.34 -16.03 -2.53
C SER A 209 -8.48 -16.99 -3.72
N THR A 210 -9.62 -16.97 -4.41
CA THR A 210 -9.89 -17.77 -5.61
C THR A 210 -8.98 -17.43 -6.79
N TYR A 211 -8.28 -16.29 -6.75
CA TYR A 211 -7.30 -15.87 -7.75
C TYR A 211 -5.86 -16.25 -7.39
N TYR A 212 -5.60 -16.66 -6.15
CA TYR A 212 -4.26 -17.00 -5.68
C TYR A 212 -3.88 -18.43 -6.11
N PRO A 213 -2.59 -18.71 -6.38
CA PRO A 213 -2.13 -20.07 -6.70
C PRO A 213 -2.46 -21.09 -5.61
N ILE A 214 -2.29 -20.69 -4.35
CA ILE A 214 -2.77 -21.43 -3.17
C ILE A 214 -3.77 -20.53 -2.44
N PRO A 215 -5.09 -20.81 -2.55
CA PRO A 215 -6.12 -19.94 -2.00
C PRO A 215 -5.97 -19.68 -0.49
N SER A 216 -5.59 -20.69 0.29
CA SER A 216 -5.42 -20.57 1.74
C SER A 216 -4.27 -19.65 2.18
N HIS A 217 -3.45 -19.15 1.25
CA HIS A 217 -2.31 -18.27 1.54
C HIS A 217 -2.57 -16.79 1.23
N ARG A 218 -3.80 -16.44 0.83
CA ARG A 218 -4.27 -15.05 0.81
C ARG A 218 -4.64 -14.63 2.23
N GLU A 219 -3.80 -13.80 2.85
CA GLU A 219 -4.04 -13.28 4.20
C GLU A 219 -5.21 -12.29 4.28
N GLY A 220 -6.06 -12.39 5.30
CA GLY A 220 -7.27 -11.57 5.48
C GLY A 220 -7.69 -11.43 6.95
N GLY A 221 -8.39 -10.33 7.25
CA GLY A 221 -8.80 -9.95 8.61
C GLY A 221 -10.27 -10.23 8.91
N ASP A 222 -11.12 -9.93 7.93
CA ASP A 222 -12.56 -9.74 7.99
C ASP A 222 -13.26 -10.44 6.82
N ILE A 223 -14.59 -10.50 6.91
CA ILE A 223 -15.46 -10.94 5.83
C ILE A 223 -16.31 -9.74 5.38
N ASP A 224 -15.90 -9.10 4.29
CA ASP A 224 -16.69 -8.07 3.63
C ASP A 224 -17.77 -8.72 2.76
N ILE A 225 -19.03 -8.36 2.96
CA ILE A 225 -20.14 -8.82 2.13
C ILE A 225 -20.95 -7.66 1.58
N PHE A 226 -21.60 -7.87 0.44
CA PHE A 226 -22.70 -7.04 -0.02
C PHE A 226 -23.96 -7.90 -0.11
N THR A 227 -25.06 -7.40 0.44
CA THR A 227 -26.35 -8.11 0.48
C THR A 227 -27.42 -7.34 -0.29
N TYR A 228 -28.13 -8.05 -1.17
CA TYR A 228 -29.15 -7.47 -2.05
C TYR A 228 -30.34 -8.42 -2.24
N SER A 229 -31.42 -7.94 -2.86
CA SER A 229 -32.64 -8.74 -3.00
C SER A 229 -32.46 -9.89 -3.99
N ALA A 230 -32.88 -11.11 -3.63
CA ALA A 230 -32.95 -12.20 -4.60
C ALA A 230 -34.11 -12.05 -5.60
N ASP A 231 -35.08 -11.18 -5.29
CA ASP A 231 -36.24 -10.87 -6.12
C ASP A 231 -36.59 -9.38 -5.99
N HIS A 232 -36.09 -8.58 -6.94
CA HIS A 232 -36.28 -7.13 -6.96
C HIS A 232 -37.76 -6.71 -7.11
N SER A 233 -38.66 -7.62 -7.52
CA SER A 233 -40.09 -7.33 -7.57
C SER A 233 -40.76 -7.32 -6.19
N ARG A 234 -40.14 -7.98 -5.20
CA ARG A 234 -40.69 -8.12 -3.84
C ARG A 234 -40.12 -7.12 -2.85
N LYS A 235 -38.83 -6.80 -2.97
CA LYS A 235 -38.15 -5.84 -2.11
C LYS A 235 -36.95 -5.22 -2.84
N SER A 236 -36.66 -3.97 -2.51
CA SER A 236 -35.46 -3.28 -2.96
C SER A 236 -34.20 -3.82 -2.29
N ASP A 237 -33.04 -3.55 -2.88
CA ASP A 237 -31.75 -3.98 -2.32
C ASP A 237 -31.47 -3.34 -0.96
N ALA A 238 -31.85 -2.07 -0.77
CA ALA A 238 -31.75 -1.39 0.52
C ALA A 238 -32.64 -2.01 1.60
N GLU A 239 -33.79 -2.58 1.23
CA GLU A 239 -34.63 -3.33 2.17
C GLU A 239 -34.04 -4.70 2.48
N ALA A 240 -33.49 -5.40 1.49
CA ALA A 240 -32.82 -6.68 1.69
C ALA A 240 -31.58 -6.54 2.58
N ASN A 241 -30.78 -5.49 2.37
CA ASN A 241 -29.59 -5.18 3.16
C ASN A 241 -29.94 -4.89 4.64
N ARG A 242 -30.96 -4.04 4.88
CA ARG A 242 -31.47 -3.79 6.25
C ARG A 242 -32.10 -5.03 6.88
N LEU A 243 -32.74 -5.89 6.08
CA LEU A 243 -33.26 -7.16 6.57
C LEU A 243 -32.12 -8.10 6.99
N ALA A 244 -31.01 -8.12 6.26
CA ALA A 244 -29.84 -8.92 6.63
C ALA A 244 -29.34 -8.54 8.04
N ASP A 245 -29.21 -7.24 8.33
CA ASP A 245 -28.81 -6.73 9.65
C ASP A 245 -29.84 -7.13 10.73
N ARG A 246 -31.14 -6.91 10.49
CA ARG A 246 -32.19 -7.30 11.46
C ARG A 246 -32.21 -8.80 11.76
N LEU A 247 -31.95 -9.64 10.76
CA LEU A 247 -31.87 -11.09 10.96
C LEU A 247 -30.71 -11.49 11.88
N MET A 248 -29.64 -10.69 11.94
CA MET A 248 -28.56 -10.89 12.92
C MET A 248 -29.02 -10.46 14.32
N GLU A 249 -29.70 -9.33 14.45
CA GLU A 249 -30.29 -8.86 15.72
C GLU A 249 -31.29 -9.87 16.29
N GLU A 250 -32.16 -10.44 15.45
CA GLU A 250 -33.11 -11.50 15.82
C GLU A 250 -32.42 -12.77 16.33
N LYS A 251 -31.14 -12.98 15.96
CA LYS A 251 -30.28 -14.06 16.46
C LYS A 251 -29.54 -13.70 17.74
N GLY A 252 -29.78 -12.52 18.30
CA GLY A 252 -29.09 -12.00 19.47
C GLY A 252 -27.65 -11.53 19.16
N ILE A 253 -27.34 -11.25 17.90
CA ILE A 253 -26.06 -10.69 17.48
C ILE A 253 -26.20 -9.17 17.40
N GLU A 254 -25.34 -8.46 18.13
CA GLU A 254 -25.28 -7.00 18.07
C GLU A 254 -24.74 -6.54 16.71
N VAL A 255 -25.43 -5.60 16.09
CA VAL A 255 -25.04 -4.98 14.82
C VAL A 255 -24.69 -3.52 15.06
N ASP A 256 -23.43 -3.18 14.81
CA ASP A 256 -22.94 -1.81 14.85
C ASP A 256 -23.28 -1.09 13.53
N LEU A 257 -24.21 -0.14 13.62
CA LEU A 257 -24.64 0.71 12.51
C LEU A 257 -23.94 2.07 12.48
N GLU A 258 -23.22 2.44 13.55
CA GLU A 258 -22.68 3.79 13.76
C GLU A 258 -21.20 3.89 13.38
N HIS A 259 -20.49 2.76 13.32
CA HIS A 259 -19.07 2.72 12.99
C HIS A 259 -18.74 3.33 11.61
N SER A 260 -19.64 3.16 10.63
CA SER A 260 -19.37 3.49 9.25
C SER A 260 -20.65 3.73 8.46
N GLU A 261 -20.66 4.79 7.65
CA GLU A 261 -21.72 5.03 6.67
C GLU A 261 -21.68 4.01 5.51
N LYS A 262 -20.51 3.39 5.24
CA LYS A 262 -20.31 2.44 4.12
C LYS A 262 -20.89 1.05 4.43
N HIS A 263 -20.90 0.62 5.69
CA HIS A 263 -21.28 -0.74 6.09
C HIS A 263 -21.73 -0.79 7.55
N SER A 264 -22.60 -1.74 7.86
CA SER A 264 -22.77 -2.23 9.23
C SER A 264 -21.66 -3.23 9.58
N MET A 265 -21.44 -3.46 10.87
CA MET A 265 -20.47 -4.45 11.35
C MET A 265 -21.08 -5.33 12.45
N PHE A 266 -20.84 -6.64 12.38
CA PHE A 266 -21.25 -7.58 13.42
C PHE A 266 -20.28 -8.76 13.52
N TYR A 267 -20.30 -9.46 14.65
CA TYR A 267 -19.46 -10.66 14.84
C TYR A 267 -20.30 -11.92 14.68
N TYR A 268 -20.06 -12.67 13.61
CA TYR A 268 -20.70 -13.95 13.38
C TYR A 268 -19.73 -15.09 13.68
N LYS A 269 -20.05 -15.91 14.70
CA LYS A 269 -19.16 -16.96 15.23
C LYS A 269 -17.75 -16.42 15.55
N GLY A 270 -17.66 -15.21 16.09
CA GLY A 270 -16.39 -14.55 16.45
C GLY A 270 -15.55 -14.04 15.28
N ILE A 271 -16.09 -14.03 14.05
CA ILE A 271 -15.44 -13.43 12.87
C ILE A 271 -16.15 -12.09 12.59
N PRO A 272 -15.41 -10.98 12.41
CA PRO A 272 -16.00 -9.71 12.03
C PRO A 272 -16.53 -9.78 10.59
N ILE A 273 -17.79 -9.39 10.42
CA ILE A 273 -18.48 -9.27 9.14
C ILE A 273 -18.75 -7.79 8.88
N GLU A 274 -18.32 -7.28 7.74
CA GLU A 274 -18.69 -5.95 7.25
C GLU A 274 -19.79 -6.10 6.18
N ASN A 275 -21.03 -5.75 6.50
CA ASN A 275 -22.13 -5.80 5.54
C ASN A 275 -22.29 -4.44 4.86
N HIS A 276 -21.78 -4.34 3.64
CA HIS A 276 -21.73 -3.12 2.84
C HIS A 276 -23.13 -2.65 2.42
N LYS A 277 -23.38 -1.36 2.66
CA LYS A 277 -24.51 -0.58 2.11
C LYS A 277 -24.11 0.09 0.80
N THR A 278 -22.87 0.57 0.74
CA THR A 278 -22.20 1.06 -0.48
C THR A 278 -20.85 0.36 -0.62
N PHE A 279 -20.29 0.33 -1.83
CA PHE A 279 -19.00 -0.34 -2.04
C PHE A 279 -17.85 0.53 -1.51
N ILE A 280 -17.94 1.84 -1.70
CA ILE A 280 -16.91 2.78 -1.28
C ILE A 280 -17.49 3.91 -0.42
N ASN A 281 -16.61 4.59 0.32
CA ASN A 281 -16.98 5.80 1.06
C ASN A 281 -17.24 6.95 0.06
N SER A 282 -18.50 7.13 -0.27
CA SER A 282 -19.01 8.08 -1.28
C SER A 282 -18.89 9.54 -0.86
N GLU A 283 -18.79 9.81 0.44
CA GLU A 283 -18.80 11.18 0.97
C GLU A 283 -17.44 11.85 0.98
N THR A 284 -16.35 11.08 0.96
CA THR A 284 -15.01 11.64 1.19
C THR A 284 -14.42 12.25 -0.09
N TYR A 285 -14.41 11.52 -1.19
CA TYR A 285 -13.66 11.86 -2.41
C TYR A 285 -14.57 12.35 -3.53
N HIS A 286 -14.10 13.30 -4.35
CA HIS A 286 -14.92 13.92 -5.40
C HIS A 286 -15.50 12.90 -6.39
N ILE A 287 -14.74 11.85 -6.72
CA ILE A 287 -15.16 10.84 -7.69
C ILE A 287 -15.96 9.68 -7.07
N ALA A 288 -16.04 9.59 -5.74
CA ALA A 288 -16.53 8.39 -5.06
C ALA A 288 -18.00 8.11 -5.37
N VAL A 289 -18.87 9.12 -5.47
CA VAL A 289 -20.27 8.91 -5.85
C VAL A 289 -20.39 8.31 -7.26
N LYS A 290 -19.61 8.80 -8.22
CA LYS A 290 -19.61 8.27 -9.61
C LYS A 290 -19.07 6.83 -9.63
N MET A 291 -17.99 6.58 -8.90
CA MET A 291 -17.38 5.25 -8.84
C MET A 291 -18.25 4.23 -8.10
N ASP A 292 -18.99 4.63 -7.07
CA ASP A 292 -19.91 3.71 -6.37
C ASP A 292 -21.07 3.29 -7.27
N LYS A 293 -21.64 4.21 -8.06
CA LYS A 293 -22.65 3.90 -9.08
C LYS A 293 -22.12 2.94 -10.14
N LEU A 294 -20.91 3.20 -10.66
CA LEU A 294 -20.25 2.31 -11.60
C LEU A 294 -20.04 0.91 -10.98
N LEU A 295 -19.62 0.83 -9.71
CA LEU A 295 -19.46 -0.45 -9.01
C LEU A 295 -20.79 -1.21 -8.85
N GLN A 296 -21.91 -0.52 -8.65
CA GLN A 296 -23.24 -1.16 -8.63
C GLN A 296 -23.58 -1.79 -9.99
N GLU A 297 -23.31 -1.09 -11.10
CA GLU A 297 -23.51 -1.61 -12.47
C GLU A 297 -22.57 -2.77 -12.81
N LEU A 298 -21.33 -2.71 -12.32
CA LEU A 298 -20.29 -3.71 -12.60
C LEU A 298 -20.37 -4.94 -11.69
N LEU A 299 -21.13 -4.92 -10.59
CA LEU A 299 -21.11 -5.99 -9.57
C LEU A 299 -21.23 -7.38 -10.19
N GLN A 300 -22.20 -7.55 -11.09
CA GLN A 300 -22.48 -8.75 -11.90
C GLN A 300 -21.93 -10.05 -11.28
N PRO A 301 -22.54 -10.54 -10.18
CA PRO A 301 -21.96 -11.60 -9.38
C PRO A 301 -21.74 -12.89 -10.18
N VAL A 302 -20.60 -13.52 -9.96
CA VAL A 302 -20.24 -14.82 -10.55
C VAL A 302 -20.13 -15.87 -9.45
N SER A 303 -20.52 -17.11 -9.77
CA SER A 303 -20.36 -18.21 -8.82
C SER A 303 -18.88 -18.60 -8.73
N ALA A 304 -18.42 -18.82 -7.50
CA ALA A 304 -17.10 -19.33 -7.20
C ALA A 304 -17.17 -20.38 -6.08
N GLU A 305 -16.11 -21.15 -5.93
CA GLU A 305 -15.98 -22.17 -4.91
C GLU A 305 -14.79 -21.87 -4.01
N LEU A 306 -15.02 -21.81 -2.70
CA LEU A 306 -13.96 -21.69 -1.69
C LEU A 306 -13.58 -23.06 -1.14
N ASP A 307 -12.28 -23.26 -0.89
CA ASP A 307 -11.73 -24.48 -0.28
C ASP A 307 -12.16 -25.78 -1.01
N GLY A 308 -12.41 -25.70 -2.33
CA GLY A 308 -12.86 -26.82 -3.14
C GLY A 308 -14.23 -27.41 -2.76
N LYS A 309 -15.04 -26.67 -2.00
CA LYS A 309 -16.26 -27.21 -1.37
C LYS A 309 -17.42 -26.23 -1.23
N TYR A 310 -17.12 -24.96 -0.96
CA TYR A 310 -18.13 -24.01 -0.48
C TYR A 310 -18.55 -23.04 -1.60
N PRO A 311 -19.75 -23.17 -2.17
CA PRO A 311 -20.21 -22.28 -3.22
C PRO A 311 -20.56 -20.91 -2.65
N ILE A 312 -20.08 -19.86 -3.30
CA ILE A 312 -20.36 -18.46 -2.97
C ILE A 312 -20.57 -17.65 -4.25
N PHE A 313 -21.02 -16.40 -4.09
CA PHE A 313 -20.94 -15.38 -5.13
C PHE A 313 -19.79 -14.41 -4.83
N ILE A 314 -19.02 -14.07 -5.86
CA ILE A 314 -18.02 -13.00 -5.84
C ILE A 314 -18.33 -11.97 -6.94
N PRO A 315 -17.81 -10.74 -6.84
CA PRO A 315 -18.00 -9.76 -7.91
C PRO A 315 -17.33 -10.17 -9.23
N SER A 316 -17.77 -9.55 -10.32
CA SER A 316 -17.10 -9.66 -11.62
C SER A 316 -15.63 -9.19 -11.57
N SER A 317 -14.80 -9.65 -12.50
CA SER A 317 -13.41 -9.19 -12.62
C SER A 317 -13.34 -7.68 -12.89
N THR A 318 -14.22 -7.14 -13.73
CA THR A 318 -14.30 -5.71 -14.05
C THR A 318 -14.66 -4.87 -12.83
N PHE A 319 -15.57 -5.35 -11.97
CA PHE A 319 -15.82 -4.73 -10.66
C PHE A 319 -14.54 -4.70 -9.83
N ASN A 320 -13.84 -5.84 -9.72
CA ASN A 320 -12.63 -5.96 -8.90
C ASN A 320 -11.50 -5.04 -9.41
N THR A 321 -11.38 -4.79 -10.72
CA THR A 321 -10.42 -3.81 -11.25
C THR A 321 -10.66 -2.41 -10.67
N VAL A 322 -11.91 -1.95 -10.63
CA VAL A 322 -12.24 -0.63 -10.07
C VAL A 322 -12.13 -0.64 -8.55
N PHE A 323 -12.70 -1.66 -7.92
CA PHE A 323 -12.85 -1.73 -6.48
C PHE A 323 -11.53 -1.87 -5.74
N LEU A 324 -10.62 -2.73 -6.21
CA LEU A 324 -9.32 -2.95 -5.58
C LEU A 324 -8.42 -1.73 -5.73
N ALA A 325 -8.41 -1.10 -6.92
CA ALA A 325 -7.67 0.13 -7.13
C ALA A 325 -8.19 1.26 -6.24
N PHE A 326 -9.51 1.40 -6.10
CA PHE A 326 -10.10 2.44 -5.25
C PHE A 326 -9.77 2.19 -3.78
N HIS A 327 -9.87 0.93 -3.34
CA HIS A 327 -9.52 0.52 -1.99
C HIS A 327 -8.03 0.80 -1.69
N ALA A 328 -7.12 0.40 -2.58
CA ALA A 328 -5.70 0.70 -2.46
C ALA A 328 -5.46 2.23 -2.41
N ALA A 329 -6.14 3.02 -3.24
CA ALA A 329 -6.02 4.47 -3.24
C ALA A 329 -6.49 5.12 -1.93
N GLN A 330 -7.53 4.58 -1.29
CA GLN A 330 -7.96 4.99 0.05
C GLN A 330 -6.93 4.64 1.13
N HIS A 331 -6.15 3.57 0.92
CA HIS A 331 -5.11 3.12 1.85
C HIS A 331 -3.72 3.71 1.56
N TYR A 332 -3.49 4.36 0.41
CA TYR A 332 -2.16 4.78 -0.09
C TYR A 332 -1.22 5.34 1.00
N ALA A 333 -1.63 6.36 1.75
CA ALA A 333 -0.86 6.90 2.88
C ALA A 333 -1.53 6.66 4.26
N ARG A 334 -2.30 5.57 4.35
CA ARG A 334 -3.10 5.18 5.54
C ARG A 334 -2.90 3.71 5.94
N GLY A 335 -2.06 2.97 5.23
CA GLY A 335 -1.78 1.56 5.50
C GLY A 335 -1.81 0.68 4.25
N LEU A 336 -1.45 1.21 3.08
CA LEU A 336 -1.21 0.40 1.89
C LEU A 336 -0.05 -0.55 2.19
N ALA A 337 -0.20 -1.79 1.74
CA ALA A 337 0.69 -2.89 2.07
C ALA A 337 0.77 -3.86 0.89
N LEU A 338 1.79 -4.74 0.88
CA LEU A 338 2.04 -5.64 -0.26
C LEU A 338 0.88 -6.57 -0.59
N HIS A 339 0.03 -6.96 0.37
CA HIS A 339 -1.14 -7.79 0.04
C HIS A 339 -2.10 -7.09 -0.94
N HIS A 340 -2.21 -5.76 -0.92
CA HIS A 340 -3.01 -5.02 -1.90
C HIS A 340 -2.41 -5.13 -3.31
N LEU A 341 -1.08 -5.09 -3.42
CA LEU A 341 -0.40 -5.32 -4.70
C LEU A 341 -0.48 -6.79 -5.13
N CYS A 342 -0.47 -7.74 -4.19
CA CYS A 342 -0.64 -9.16 -4.50
C CYS A 342 -2.06 -9.46 -5.00
N ASP A 343 -3.09 -8.89 -4.34
CA ASP A 343 -4.49 -8.98 -4.80
C ASP A 343 -4.60 -8.43 -6.24
N TRP A 344 -3.95 -7.29 -6.53
CA TRP A 344 -3.88 -6.69 -7.87
C TRP A 344 -3.14 -7.60 -8.87
N ALA A 345 -1.97 -8.13 -8.50
CA ALA A 345 -1.18 -9.01 -9.35
C ALA A 345 -1.94 -10.31 -9.70
N CYS A 346 -2.65 -10.91 -8.75
CA CYS A 346 -3.50 -12.08 -9.00
C CYS A 346 -4.63 -11.77 -10.00
N LEU A 347 -5.28 -10.61 -9.86
CA LEU A 347 -6.30 -10.16 -10.81
C LEU A 347 -5.71 -9.97 -12.22
N LEU A 348 -4.56 -9.28 -12.31
CA LEU A 348 -3.85 -9.04 -13.56
C LEU A 348 -3.39 -10.33 -14.25
N ASN A 349 -2.84 -11.28 -13.51
CA ASN A 349 -2.40 -12.56 -14.07
C ASN A 349 -3.56 -13.37 -14.65
N ARG A 350 -4.75 -13.25 -14.07
CA ARG A 350 -5.92 -14.02 -14.51
C ARG A 350 -6.70 -13.35 -15.63
N TYR A 351 -6.80 -12.01 -15.61
CA TYR A 351 -7.70 -11.26 -16.50
C TYR A 351 -7.02 -10.16 -17.30
N GLY A 352 -5.75 -9.84 -17.05
CA GLY A 352 -5.10 -8.66 -17.61
C GLY A 352 -5.64 -7.34 -17.02
N LEU A 353 -5.18 -6.21 -17.56
CA LEU A 353 -5.65 -4.89 -17.17
C LEU A 353 -6.80 -4.44 -18.07
N HIS A 354 -8.00 -4.34 -17.49
CA HIS A 354 -9.20 -3.85 -18.18
C HIS A 354 -9.83 -2.70 -17.39
N ILE A 355 -9.46 -1.46 -17.72
CA ILE A 355 -10.01 -0.25 -17.09
C ILE A 355 -11.30 0.13 -17.83
N PRO A 356 -12.46 0.18 -17.15
CA PRO A 356 -13.72 0.63 -17.77
C PRO A 356 -13.62 2.07 -18.29
N GLU A 357 -14.30 2.36 -19.40
CA GLU A 357 -14.27 3.69 -20.04
C GLU A 357 -14.82 4.79 -19.13
N GLU A 358 -15.73 4.43 -18.21
CA GLU A 358 -16.36 5.32 -17.24
C GLU A 358 -15.37 5.83 -16.18
N VAL A 359 -14.23 5.14 -16.01
CA VAL A 359 -13.11 5.56 -15.16
C VAL A 359 -12.33 6.66 -15.87
N THR A 360 -12.90 7.87 -15.88
CA THR A 360 -12.36 9.03 -16.60
C THR A 360 -11.40 9.89 -15.78
N ASP A 361 -11.33 9.70 -14.45
CA ASP A 361 -10.48 10.52 -13.59
C ASP A 361 -9.00 10.15 -13.78
N ILE A 362 -8.20 11.09 -14.28
CA ILE A 362 -6.81 10.85 -14.63
C ILE A 362 -5.95 10.44 -13.44
N ARG A 363 -6.24 10.93 -12.22
CA ARG A 363 -5.48 10.61 -11.01
C ARG A 363 -5.73 9.17 -10.60
N PHE A 364 -6.99 8.77 -10.64
CA PHE A 364 -7.39 7.42 -10.29
C PHE A 364 -6.92 6.40 -11.33
N ARG A 365 -6.98 6.74 -12.63
CA ARG A 365 -6.35 5.93 -13.67
C ARG A 365 -4.84 5.81 -13.45
N ASN A 366 -4.16 6.90 -13.11
CA ASN A 366 -2.72 6.88 -12.82
C ASN A 366 -2.38 5.95 -11.65
N MET A 367 -3.24 5.85 -10.62
CA MET A 367 -3.10 4.84 -9.54
C MET A 367 -3.13 3.41 -10.09
N MET A 368 -4.12 3.08 -10.93
CA MET A 368 -4.23 1.74 -11.54
C MET A 368 -3.00 1.38 -12.36
N LEU A 369 -2.51 2.33 -13.15
CA LEU A 369 -1.30 2.15 -13.98
C LEU A 369 -0.06 1.99 -13.10
N ALA A 370 0.10 2.82 -12.07
CA ALA A 370 1.22 2.75 -11.12
C ALA A 370 1.25 1.40 -10.37
N MET A 371 0.11 0.91 -9.88
CA MET A 371 0.01 -0.43 -9.27
C MET A 371 0.38 -1.53 -10.25
N THR A 372 -0.03 -1.40 -11.52
CA THR A 372 0.31 -2.36 -12.59
C THR A 372 1.80 -2.35 -12.89
N HIS A 373 2.44 -1.18 -12.96
CA HIS A 373 3.90 -1.05 -13.06
C HIS A 373 4.61 -1.79 -11.92
N LEU A 374 4.22 -1.55 -10.67
CA LEU A 374 4.82 -2.25 -9.52
C LEU A 374 4.65 -3.76 -9.58
N CYS A 375 3.49 -4.24 -10.04
CA CYS A 375 3.26 -5.67 -10.20
C CYS A 375 4.17 -6.28 -11.28
N ASN A 376 4.37 -5.58 -12.40
CA ASN A 376 5.28 -6.04 -13.44
C ASN A 376 6.73 -6.09 -12.93
N ASP A 377 7.18 -5.00 -12.32
CA ASP A 377 8.56 -4.81 -11.87
C ASP A 377 8.93 -5.79 -10.75
N TYR A 378 8.03 -5.98 -9.78
CA TYR A 378 8.36 -6.68 -8.53
C TYR A 378 7.62 -8.00 -8.32
N LEU A 379 6.40 -8.16 -8.85
CA LEU A 379 5.56 -9.35 -8.60
C LEU A 379 5.44 -10.29 -9.79
N GLY A 380 6.08 -9.96 -10.92
CA GLY A 380 6.26 -10.86 -12.06
C GLY A 380 5.08 -10.94 -13.02
N THR A 381 4.14 -10.01 -12.95
CA THR A 381 3.12 -9.85 -14.00
C THR A 381 3.77 -9.34 -15.29
N SER A 382 3.08 -9.42 -16.42
CA SER A 382 3.61 -8.96 -17.72
C SER A 382 2.51 -8.29 -18.55
N VAL A 383 1.77 -7.39 -17.90
CA VAL A 383 0.64 -6.68 -18.53
C VAL A 383 1.15 -5.37 -19.15
N PRO A 384 0.85 -5.08 -20.43
CA PRO A 384 1.24 -3.81 -21.05
C PRO A 384 0.68 -2.62 -20.26
N VAL A 385 1.55 -1.67 -19.94
CA VAL A 385 1.21 -0.47 -19.16
C VAL A 385 2.08 0.69 -19.64
N TYR A 386 1.46 1.87 -19.76
CA TYR A 386 2.11 3.09 -20.21
C TYR A 386 1.69 4.24 -19.29
N GLY A 387 2.65 4.85 -18.59
CA GLY A 387 2.40 5.92 -17.63
C GLY A 387 2.18 5.42 -16.21
N GLY A 388 2.41 6.29 -15.23
CA GLY A 388 2.25 5.97 -13.81
C GLY A 388 3.55 5.63 -13.09
N GLU A 389 4.69 5.65 -13.78
CA GLU A 389 6.02 5.31 -13.25
C GLU A 389 6.41 6.19 -12.06
N GLY A 390 6.20 7.51 -12.16
CA GLY A 390 6.51 8.43 -11.05
C GLY A 390 5.66 8.17 -9.80
N LEU A 391 4.38 7.82 -9.98
CA LEU A 391 3.51 7.47 -8.86
C LEU A 391 3.83 6.07 -8.30
N ALA A 392 4.28 5.14 -9.15
CA ALA A 392 4.69 3.80 -8.73
C ALA A 392 5.83 3.87 -7.71
N GLU A 393 6.84 4.71 -7.96
CA GLU A 393 7.94 4.92 -7.02
C GLU A 393 7.42 5.45 -5.67
N GLU A 394 6.56 6.47 -5.67
CA GLU A 394 5.97 7.00 -4.43
C GLU A 394 5.14 5.94 -3.69
N ILE A 395 4.34 5.13 -4.40
CA ILE A 395 3.57 4.01 -3.84
C ILE A 395 4.47 2.98 -3.18
N LEU A 396 5.55 2.58 -3.85
CA LEU A 396 6.51 1.63 -3.29
C LEU A 396 7.15 2.18 -2.02
N ARG A 397 7.47 3.48 -1.99
CA ARG A 397 8.01 4.15 -0.81
C ARG A 397 7.03 4.10 0.37
N GLU A 398 5.76 4.41 0.13
CA GLU A 398 4.73 4.36 1.18
C GLU A 398 4.52 2.94 1.73
N ILE A 399 4.59 1.92 0.88
CA ILE A 399 4.41 0.52 1.30
C ILE A 399 5.59 0.07 2.16
N ILE A 400 6.82 0.31 1.70
CA ILE A 400 8.02 -0.30 2.27
C ILE A 400 8.62 0.56 3.39
N ARG A 401 8.67 1.88 3.20
CA ARG A 401 9.28 2.84 4.12
C ARG A 401 8.35 4.05 4.33
N PRO A 402 7.17 3.86 4.94
CA PRO A 402 6.20 4.94 5.13
C PRO A 402 6.83 6.10 5.91
N PRO A 403 6.74 7.36 5.42
CA PRO A 403 7.31 8.53 6.10
C PRO A 403 6.75 8.74 7.51
N TYR A 404 5.52 8.27 7.74
CA TYR A 404 4.86 8.33 9.04
C TYR A 404 4.31 6.96 9.42
N THR A 405 4.60 6.53 10.65
CA THR A 405 4.12 5.25 11.16
C THR A 405 2.81 5.41 11.93
N LYS A 406 2.20 4.28 12.33
CA LYS A 406 1.04 4.28 13.25
C LYS A 406 1.40 4.90 14.60
N PHE A 407 2.63 4.71 15.06
CA PHE A 407 3.16 5.21 16.32
C PHE A 407 3.65 6.65 16.19
N VAL A 408 3.30 7.48 17.16
CA VAL A 408 3.82 8.83 17.31
C VAL A 408 5.06 8.76 18.21
N PRO A 409 6.27 9.04 17.70
CA PRO A 409 7.51 8.93 18.49
C PRO A 409 7.69 10.05 19.53
N ALA A 410 6.74 10.99 19.58
CA ALA A 410 6.77 12.17 20.41
C ALA A 410 6.09 11.94 21.77
N LYS A 411 6.68 12.46 22.85
CA LYS A 411 6.17 12.30 24.23
C LYS A 411 5.39 13.51 24.75
N ASN A 412 5.73 14.74 24.31
CA ASN A 412 5.05 15.95 24.79
C ASN A 412 3.89 16.34 23.87
N LYS A 413 2.84 16.96 24.43
CA LYS A 413 1.60 17.30 23.73
C LYS A 413 1.80 18.11 22.44
N TRP A 414 2.70 19.11 22.45
CA TRP A 414 2.99 19.93 21.29
C TRP A 414 3.64 19.13 20.16
N SER A 415 4.66 18.33 20.47
CA SER A 415 5.34 17.47 19.49
C SER A 415 4.41 16.40 18.91
N ILE A 416 3.47 15.87 19.71
CA ILE A 416 2.44 14.94 19.24
C ILE A 416 1.52 15.64 18.24
N LEU A 417 1.06 16.86 18.55
CA LEU A 417 0.22 17.64 17.66
C LEU A 417 0.92 17.95 16.34
N VAL A 418 2.19 18.41 16.40
CA VAL A 418 3.00 18.70 15.21
C VAL A 418 3.16 17.45 14.35
N TYR A 419 3.50 16.30 14.95
CA TYR A 419 3.65 15.04 14.22
C TYR A 419 2.32 14.63 13.54
N LYS A 420 1.21 14.68 14.26
CA LYS A 420 -0.12 14.34 13.73
C LYS A 420 -0.55 15.28 12.61
N THR A 421 -0.30 16.58 12.73
CA THR A 421 -0.60 17.56 11.68
C THR A 421 0.25 17.31 10.44
N LYS A 422 1.56 17.10 10.60
CA LYS A 422 2.45 16.77 9.48
C LYS A 422 2.03 15.48 8.77
N ARG A 423 1.69 14.43 9.54
CA ARG A 423 1.16 13.17 9.03
C ARG A 423 -0.16 13.39 8.28
N MET A 424 -1.11 14.13 8.85
CA MET A 424 -2.40 14.44 8.23
C MET A 424 -2.22 15.16 6.89
N LEU A 425 -1.34 16.16 6.83
CA LEU A 425 -1.05 16.90 5.59
C LEU A 425 -0.36 16.01 4.54
N HIS A 426 0.56 15.15 4.95
CA HIS A 426 1.17 14.18 4.07
C HIS A 426 0.13 13.19 3.52
N THR A 427 -0.70 12.60 4.38
CA THR A 427 -1.79 11.71 3.96
C THR A 427 -2.76 12.42 3.03
N HIS A 428 -3.12 13.68 3.31
CA HIS A 428 -3.97 14.47 2.40
C HIS A 428 -3.32 14.64 1.03
N ARG A 429 -2.03 14.99 0.96
CA ARG A 429 -1.32 15.16 -0.32
C ARG A 429 -1.29 13.87 -1.12
N ALA A 430 -0.95 12.75 -0.49
CA ALA A 430 -0.91 11.44 -1.14
C ALA A 430 -2.31 11.00 -1.59
N CYS A 431 -3.34 11.09 -0.74
CA CYS A 431 -4.70 10.78 -1.17
C CYS A 431 -5.17 11.72 -2.27
N ASN A 432 -4.88 13.02 -2.22
CA ASN A 432 -5.26 13.98 -3.25
C ASN A 432 -4.52 13.77 -4.59
N SER A 433 -3.34 13.13 -4.58
CA SER A 433 -2.62 12.81 -5.81
C SER A 433 -3.34 11.74 -6.63
N VAL A 434 -4.06 10.81 -5.96
CA VAL A 434 -4.76 9.66 -6.58
C VAL A 434 -6.30 9.76 -6.57
N LEU A 435 -6.87 10.43 -5.57
CA LEU A 435 -8.30 10.65 -5.36
C LEU A 435 -8.52 12.10 -4.93
N ARG A 436 -8.91 12.96 -5.89
CA ARG A 436 -9.06 14.41 -5.65
C ARG A 436 -9.89 14.71 -4.40
N ILE A 437 -9.32 15.46 -3.46
CA ILE A 437 -9.95 15.82 -2.19
C ILE A 437 -9.53 17.21 -1.69
N SER A 438 -10.52 18.01 -1.28
CA SER A 438 -10.29 19.35 -0.75
C SER A 438 -9.58 19.31 0.61
N LEU A 439 -8.53 20.12 0.76
CA LEU A 439 -7.82 20.26 2.04
C LEU A 439 -8.76 20.82 3.13
N CYS A 440 -9.61 21.80 2.80
CA CYS A 440 -10.57 22.36 3.75
C CYS A 440 -11.54 21.29 4.26
N LYS A 441 -12.05 20.45 3.35
CA LYS A 441 -12.93 19.34 3.72
C LYS A 441 -12.20 18.31 4.58
N TRP A 442 -10.96 17.96 4.23
CA TRP A 442 -10.14 17.03 4.99
C TRP A 442 -9.86 17.51 6.42
N VAL A 443 -9.49 18.78 6.57
CA VAL A 443 -9.29 19.42 7.88
C VAL A 443 -10.59 19.46 8.67
N GLY A 444 -11.71 19.81 8.04
CA GLY A 444 -13.03 19.78 8.67
C GLY A 444 -13.40 18.41 9.22
N ILE A 445 -13.21 17.34 8.43
CA ILE A 445 -13.43 15.95 8.87
C ILE A 445 -12.51 15.62 10.07
N SER A 446 -11.23 16.00 10.00
CA SER A 446 -10.29 15.76 11.09
C SER A 446 -10.70 16.46 12.39
N ILE A 447 -11.21 17.69 12.31
CA ILE A 447 -11.72 18.44 13.47
C ILE A 447 -12.95 17.74 14.05
N LEU A 448 -13.90 17.35 13.20
CA LEU A 448 -15.11 16.63 13.61
C LEU A 448 -14.80 15.32 14.33
N LEU A 449 -13.83 14.55 13.82
CA LEU A 449 -13.36 13.33 14.48
C LEU A 449 -12.76 13.61 15.86
N HIS A 450 -11.98 14.69 16.02
CA HIS A 450 -11.43 15.07 17.32
C HIS A 450 -12.49 15.61 18.29
N LEU A 451 -13.54 16.27 17.80
CA LEU A 451 -14.67 16.68 18.63
C LEU A 451 -15.47 15.46 19.12
N ARG A 452 -15.70 14.46 18.25
CA ARG A 452 -16.39 13.20 18.61
C ARG A 452 -15.56 12.31 19.51
N SER A 453 -14.23 12.36 19.41
CA SER A 453 -13.33 11.52 20.21
C SER A 453 -12.12 12.31 20.72
N PRO A 454 -12.29 13.21 21.70
CA PRO A 454 -11.23 14.12 22.16
C PRO A 454 -10.01 13.40 22.76
N HIS A 455 -10.23 12.22 23.35
CA HIS A 455 -9.18 11.39 23.92
C HIS A 455 -8.13 10.96 22.86
N THR A 456 -8.49 10.95 21.58
CA THR A 456 -7.58 10.59 20.47
C THR A 456 -6.55 11.67 20.14
N ILE A 457 -6.71 12.91 20.60
CA ILE A 457 -5.86 14.05 20.22
C ILE A 457 -4.41 13.81 20.65
N PHE A 458 -4.18 13.31 21.87
CA PHE A 458 -2.84 13.08 22.42
C PHE A 458 -2.42 11.61 22.47
N GLN A 459 -3.25 10.69 21.98
CA GLN A 459 -2.86 9.27 21.86
C GLN A 459 -1.66 9.10 20.93
N THR A 460 -0.67 8.34 21.37
CA THR A 460 0.54 8.05 20.61
C THR A 460 0.41 6.82 19.71
N GLU A 461 -0.66 6.05 19.87
CA GLU A 461 -0.97 4.87 19.07
C GLU A 461 -2.30 5.06 18.35
N ARG A 462 -2.33 4.68 17.07
CA ARG A 462 -3.57 4.58 16.31
C ARG A 462 -4.04 3.13 16.42
N LYS A 463 -5.25 2.92 16.95
CA LYS A 463 -5.92 1.61 16.90
C LYS A 463 -6.14 1.21 15.44
#